data_AF-A0A7Z8PAM3-F1
#
_entry.id   AF-A0A7Z8PAM3-F1
#
_cell.length_a   1.000
_cell.length_b   1.000
_cell.length_c   1.000
_cell.angle_alpha   90.00
_cell.angle_beta   90.00
_cell.angle_gamma   90.00
#
_symmetry.space_group_name_H-M   'P 1'
#
loop_
_entity.id
_entity.type
_entity.pdbx_description
1 polymer ?
#
loop_
_entity_poly.entity_id
_entity_poly.type
_entity_poly.pdbx_seq_one_letter_code
_entity_poly.pdbx_strand_id
1 'polypeptide(L)'
;RETVENRWTANDPVFFPTAFHDNMPNYQRGMMRAISRFTMELENQIGRLRGSSAIDRDLERATGLLQFPTDVWLFDFDQSILPIQPADTQYEAAARALRSFNTRVAMGMAVFETRADALALTVERMAGELGSRAAIVDDHVSEDGFIIDFVSDDIFYFNKGMAYASYLLLRELGRDFEDVIRAQGLTRVWQQGLESLRLASQQKPLVVLNSSGANSFLANHLHLQGFYLKRAILQLDEVARVIRAN
;
A
#
# COMPACT_ATOMS: atom_id res chain seq x y z
N ARG A 1 -8.26 8.80 9.95
CA ARG A 1 -7.85 7.97 11.09
C ARG A 1 -6.35 8.01 11.31
N GLU A 2 -5.51 7.52 10.40
CA GLU A 2 -4.07 7.31 10.69
C GLU A 2 -3.20 8.57 10.82
N THR A 3 -3.69 9.74 10.39
CA THR A 3 -3.06 11.06 10.61
C THR A 3 -3.86 11.97 11.56
N VAL A 4 -5.10 11.60 11.89
CA VAL A 4 -6.08 12.46 12.59
C VAL A 4 -6.41 11.93 13.98
N GLU A 5 -6.54 10.60 14.12
CA GLU A 5 -6.80 9.90 15.39
C GLU A 5 -5.52 9.24 15.93
N ASN A 6 -4.70 8.67 15.04
CA ASN A 6 -3.35 8.23 15.36
C ASN A 6 -2.35 9.31 14.94
N ARG A 7 -1.32 9.53 15.75
CA ARG A 7 -0.24 10.48 15.43
C ARG A 7 0.56 9.96 14.23
N TRP A 8 0.85 10.83 13.26
CA TRP A 8 1.82 10.54 12.21
C TRP A 8 3.22 10.58 12.81
N THR A 9 3.78 9.41 13.10
CA THR A 9 5.09 9.27 13.77
C THR A 9 6.24 9.24 12.77
N ALA A 10 5.96 8.99 11.49
CA ALA A 10 6.99 8.89 10.46
C ALA A 10 7.76 10.20 10.23
N ASN A 11 7.15 11.36 10.53
CA ASN A 11 7.81 12.67 10.49
C ASN A 11 8.09 13.25 11.88
N ASP A 12 8.08 12.44 12.94
CA ASP A 12 8.42 12.94 14.26
C ASP A 12 9.92 13.32 14.32
N PRO A 13 10.28 14.51 14.84
CA PRO A 13 11.67 14.88 15.05
C PRO A 13 12.42 13.91 15.96
N VAL A 14 13.75 13.83 15.78
CA VAL A 14 14.67 12.94 16.53
C VAL A 14 14.60 13.05 18.06
N PHE A 15 14.01 14.13 18.59
CA PHE A 15 13.86 14.38 20.02
C PHE A 15 12.49 13.92 20.60
N PHE A 16 11.60 13.35 19.79
CA PHE A 16 10.38 12.72 20.28
C PHE A 16 10.64 11.26 20.73
N PRO A 17 9.95 10.76 21.79
CA PRO A 17 10.13 9.38 22.27
C PRO A 17 9.84 8.30 21.22
N THR A 18 9.01 8.61 20.23
CA THR A 18 8.67 7.76 19.08
C THR A 18 9.84 7.57 18.11
N ALA A 19 10.85 8.45 18.12
CA ALA A 19 12.08 8.25 17.34
C ALA A 19 12.91 7.04 17.82
N PHE A 20 12.69 6.57 19.05
CA PHE A 20 13.32 5.37 19.61
C PHE A 20 12.52 4.08 19.36
N HIS A 21 11.34 4.18 18.74
CA HIS A 21 10.47 3.07 18.33
C HIS A 21 10.04 3.25 16.86
N ASP A 22 10.87 2.74 15.95
CA ASP A 22 10.75 2.85 14.47
C ASP A 22 9.65 2.00 13.83
N ASN A 23 9.06 1.05 14.57
CA ASN A 23 8.01 0.16 14.06
C ASN A 23 6.75 0.87 13.54
N MET A 24 6.25 1.88 14.27
CA MET A 24 5.08 2.65 13.81
C MET A 24 5.42 3.53 12.59
N PRO A 25 6.55 4.28 12.57
CA PRO A 25 7.04 4.95 11.38
C PRO A 25 7.12 4.03 10.14
N ASN A 26 7.74 2.85 10.25
CA ASN A 26 7.83 1.90 9.14
C ASN A 26 6.46 1.44 8.65
N TYR A 27 5.56 1.09 9.57
CA TYR A 27 4.18 0.74 9.25
C TYR A 27 3.44 1.85 8.49
N GLN A 28 3.58 3.10 8.95
CA GLN A 28 2.99 4.28 8.32
C GLN A 28 3.57 4.52 6.92
N ARG A 29 4.88 4.41 6.74
CA ARG A 29 5.54 4.52 5.43
C ARG A 29 5.04 3.46 4.45
N GLY A 30 4.95 2.20 4.88
CA GLY A 30 4.42 1.11 4.06
C GLY A 30 2.98 1.35 3.63
N MET A 31 2.12 1.80 4.55
CA MET A 31 0.74 2.15 4.26
C MET A 31 0.64 3.26 3.19
N MET A 32 1.42 4.33 3.33
CA MET A 32 1.40 5.44 2.37
C MET A 32 1.97 5.06 1.02
N ARG A 33 2.95 4.14 0.98
CA ARG A 33 3.43 3.58 -0.29
C ARG A 33 2.28 2.93 -1.07
N ALA A 34 1.48 2.07 -0.43
CA ALA A 34 0.34 1.43 -1.08
C ALA A 34 -0.74 2.44 -1.52
N ILE A 35 -1.08 3.40 -0.65
CA ILE A 35 -2.08 4.44 -0.95
C ILE A 35 -1.62 5.30 -2.13
N SER A 36 -0.39 5.78 -2.11
CA SER A 36 0.20 6.61 -3.17
C SER A 36 0.17 5.90 -4.52
N ARG A 37 0.64 4.64 -4.56
CA ARG A 37 0.61 3.83 -5.78
C ARG A 37 -0.79 3.57 -6.29
N PHE A 38 -1.73 3.25 -5.40
CA PHE A 38 -3.12 3.06 -5.80
C PHE A 38 -3.75 4.34 -6.34
N THR A 39 -3.52 5.49 -5.70
CA THR A 39 -4.06 6.77 -6.16
C THR A 39 -3.53 7.15 -7.55
N MET A 40 -2.26 6.84 -7.85
CA MET A 40 -1.73 6.97 -9.21
C MET A 40 -2.49 6.10 -10.22
N GLU A 41 -2.83 4.85 -9.87
CA GLU A 41 -3.61 3.99 -10.77
C GLU A 41 -5.07 4.45 -10.89
N LEU A 42 -5.65 4.97 -9.81
CA LEU A 42 -6.98 5.58 -9.82
C LEU A 42 -7.01 6.77 -10.79
N GLU A 43 -6.00 7.64 -10.76
CA GLU A 43 -5.85 8.76 -11.70
C GLU A 43 -5.67 8.30 -13.15
N ASN A 44 -4.81 7.31 -13.38
CA ASN A 44 -4.42 6.92 -14.73
C ASN A 44 -5.41 5.98 -15.43
N GLN A 45 -6.08 5.09 -14.68
CA GLN A 45 -6.88 4.01 -15.24
C GLN A 45 -8.38 4.18 -15.02
N ILE A 46 -8.79 4.52 -13.80
CA ILE A 46 -10.19 4.40 -13.36
C ILE A 46 -10.91 5.76 -13.46
N GLY A 47 -10.23 6.86 -13.16
CA GLY A 47 -10.80 8.21 -13.14
C GLY A 47 -10.98 8.86 -14.52
N ARG A 48 -10.82 8.10 -15.62
CA ARG A 48 -10.69 8.64 -16.98
C ARG A 48 -11.47 7.83 -18.02
N LEU A 49 -12.20 8.54 -18.88
CA LEU A 49 -12.80 8.02 -20.11
C LEU A 49 -11.71 7.75 -21.15
N ARG A 50 -11.57 6.49 -21.60
CA ARG A 50 -10.73 6.05 -22.74
C ARG A 50 -9.30 6.63 -22.81
N GLY A 51 -8.54 6.67 -21.70
CA GLY A 51 -7.10 6.98 -21.66
C GLY A 51 -6.63 8.36 -22.17
N SER A 52 -7.49 9.12 -22.85
CA SER A 52 -7.19 10.42 -23.48
C SER A 52 -8.05 11.56 -22.93
N SER A 53 -9.03 11.27 -22.08
CA SER A 53 -9.80 12.31 -21.37
C SER A 53 -8.92 13.08 -20.39
N ALA A 54 -9.30 14.32 -20.08
CA ALA A 54 -8.58 15.14 -19.11
C ALA A 54 -8.47 14.42 -17.76
N ILE A 55 -7.34 14.60 -17.08
CA ILE A 55 -7.14 14.11 -15.72
C ILE A 55 -8.10 14.85 -14.79
N ASP A 56 -8.71 14.11 -13.87
CA ASP A 56 -9.52 14.69 -12.82
C ASP A 56 -8.65 15.51 -11.84
N ARG A 57 -9.01 16.78 -11.62
CA ARG A 57 -8.21 17.72 -10.82
C ARG A 57 -7.99 17.28 -9.37
N ASP A 58 -8.96 16.59 -8.77
CA ASP A 58 -8.82 16.13 -7.39
C ASP A 58 -7.90 14.91 -7.32
N LEU A 59 -7.92 14.04 -8.33
CA LEU A 59 -6.99 12.91 -8.45
C LEU A 59 -5.56 13.38 -8.71
N GLU A 60 -5.35 14.29 -9.67
CA GLU A 60 -4.04 14.91 -9.94
C GLU A 60 -3.45 15.53 -8.68
N ARG A 61 -4.27 16.30 -7.94
CA ARG A 61 -3.87 16.91 -6.68
C ARG A 61 -3.54 15.86 -5.63
N ALA A 62 -4.38 14.84 -5.45
CA ALA A 62 -4.15 13.79 -4.47
C ALA A 62 -2.85 13.04 -4.76
N THR A 63 -2.60 12.65 -6.02
CA THR A 63 -1.37 11.98 -6.44
C THR A 63 -0.14 12.81 -6.11
N GLY A 64 -0.13 14.10 -6.49
CA GLY A 64 1.01 14.97 -6.22
C GLY A 64 1.31 15.11 -4.72
N LEU A 65 0.27 15.22 -3.88
CA LEU A 65 0.40 15.32 -2.43
C LEU A 65 0.88 14.01 -1.78
N LEU A 66 0.47 12.86 -2.31
CA LEU A 66 0.86 11.53 -1.79
C LEU A 66 2.27 11.09 -2.22
N GLN A 67 2.89 11.79 -3.16
CA GLN A 67 4.30 11.59 -3.50
C GLN A 67 5.26 12.32 -2.55
N PHE A 68 4.74 13.20 -1.70
CA PHE A 68 5.55 13.95 -0.74
C PHE A 68 6.25 12.99 0.24
N PRO A 69 7.54 13.21 0.58
CA PRO A 69 8.30 12.36 1.49
C PRO A 69 7.60 12.18 2.85
N THR A 70 7.65 10.97 3.38
CA THR A 70 6.90 10.58 4.61
C THR A 70 7.51 11.09 5.91
N ASP A 71 8.77 11.49 5.87
CA ASP A 71 9.66 11.81 6.98
C ASP A 71 9.87 13.32 7.20
N VAL A 72 9.31 14.14 6.31
CA VAL A 72 9.45 15.60 6.39
C VAL A 72 8.54 16.18 7.47
N TRP A 73 9.15 16.79 8.49
CA TRP A 73 8.46 17.42 9.61
C TRP A 73 8.08 18.88 9.37
N LEU A 74 9.04 19.79 9.30
CA LEU A 74 8.80 21.23 9.09
C LEU A 74 9.93 21.89 8.29
N PHE A 75 11.11 21.28 8.31
CA PHE A 75 12.31 21.72 7.62
C PHE A 75 12.91 20.52 6.90
N ASP A 76 13.19 20.69 5.61
CA ASP A 76 14.06 19.82 4.83
C ASP A 76 15.23 20.70 4.39
N PHE A 77 16.30 20.72 5.20
CA PHE A 77 17.44 21.61 4.96
C PHE A 77 18.25 21.23 3.71
N ASP A 78 18.01 20.05 3.13
CA ASP A 78 18.59 19.66 1.84
C ASP A 78 17.83 20.28 0.67
N GLN A 79 16.54 20.62 0.84
CA GLN A 79 15.70 21.24 -0.19
C GLN A 79 15.41 22.73 0.02
N SER A 80 15.31 23.20 1.27
CA SER A 80 14.91 24.58 1.59
C SER A 80 15.29 25.00 3.01
N ILE A 81 15.83 26.20 3.15
CA ILE A 81 16.04 26.88 4.44
C ILE A 81 14.75 27.47 5.04
N LEU A 82 13.66 27.51 4.27
CA LEU A 82 12.34 27.99 4.70
C LEU A 82 11.46 26.83 5.19
N PRO A 83 10.57 27.07 6.18
CA PRO A 83 9.64 26.04 6.65
C PRO A 83 8.75 25.55 5.51
N ILE A 84 8.60 24.23 5.40
CA ILE A 84 7.66 23.57 4.47
C ILE A 84 6.51 22.94 5.23
N GLN A 85 5.43 22.63 4.51
CA GLN A 85 4.28 21.95 5.10
C GLN A 85 4.66 20.52 5.53
N PRO A 86 4.33 20.11 6.77
CA PRO A 86 4.57 18.75 7.25
C PRO A 86 3.94 17.67 6.36
N ALA A 87 4.56 16.49 6.32
CA ALA A 87 4.06 15.35 5.56
C ALA A 87 2.61 14.98 5.92
N ASP A 88 2.26 14.98 7.20
CA ASP A 88 0.89 14.72 7.69
C ASP A 88 -0.12 15.73 7.15
N THR A 89 0.24 17.02 7.07
CA THR A 89 -0.62 18.06 6.51
C THR A 89 -0.86 17.85 5.02
N GLN A 90 0.15 17.42 4.27
CA GLN A 90 0.02 17.06 2.85
C GLN A 90 -0.90 15.85 2.67
N TYR A 91 -0.78 14.83 3.52
CA TYR A 91 -1.61 13.62 3.46
C TYR A 91 -3.06 13.88 3.84
N GLU A 92 -3.31 14.78 4.79
CA GLU A 92 -4.67 15.25 5.06
C GLU A 92 -5.27 15.99 3.86
N ALA A 93 -4.49 16.84 3.19
CA ALA A 93 -4.93 17.54 1.99
C ALA A 93 -5.23 16.55 0.85
N ALA A 94 -4.41 15.51 0.68
CA ALA A 94 -4.68 14.44 -0.27
C ALA A 94 -5.98 13.70 0.06
N ALA A 95 -6.20 13.36 1.33
CA ALA A 95 -7.43 12.71 1.78
C ALA A 95 -8.68 13.56 1.53
N ARG A 96 -8.59 14.89 1.70
CA ARG A 96 -9.68 15.81 1.33
C ARG A 96 -9.95 15.80 -0.17
N ALA A 97 -8.91 15.81 -1.00
CA ALA A 97 -9.05 15.73 -2.46
C ALA A 97 -9.72 14.41 -2.91
N LEU A 98 -9.28 13.27 -2.37
CA LEU A 98 -9.91 11.96 -2.66
C LEU A 98 -11.39 11.90 -2.25
N ARG A 99 -11.76 12.49 -1.10
CA ARG A 99 -13.18 12.58 -0.69
C ARG A 99 -14.00 13.49 -1.59
N SER A 100 -13.42 14.60 -2.05
CA SER A 100 -14.03 15.49 -3.03
C SER A 100 -14.30 14.76 -4.33
N PHE A 101 -13.30 14.01 -4.85
CA PHE A 101 -13.46 13.15 -6.02
C PHE A 101 -14.63 12.16 -5.84
N ASN A 102 -14.64 11.39 -4.75
CA ASN A 102 -15.73 10.43 -4.48
C ASN A 102 -17.12 11.11 -4.41
N THR A 103 -17.20 12.30 -3.81
CA THR A 103 -18.44 13.08 -3.76
C THR A 103 -18.90 13.47 -5.16
N ARG A 104 -17.98 13.91 -6.03
CA ARG A 104 -18.30 14.27 -7.41
C ARG A 104 -18.67 13.06 -8.25
N VAL A 105 -18.02 11.91 -8.07
CA VAL A 105 -18.42 10.64 -8.71
C VAL A 105 -19.85 10.28 -8.35
N ALA A 106 -20.20 10.33 -7.06
CA ALA A 106 -21.56 10.04 -6.59
C ALA A 106 -22.62 11.01 -7.16
N MET A 107 -22.23 12.24 -7.49
CA MET A 107 -23.08 13.24 -8.12
C MET A 107 -23.07 13.17 -9.66
N GLY A 108 -22.32 12.25 -10.28
CA GLY A 108 -22.16 12.16 -11.73
C GLY A 108 -21.34 13.30 -12.35
N MET A 109 -20.58 14.04 -11.53
CA MET A 109 -19.74 15.17 -11.93
C MET A 109 -18.25 14.80 -12.12
N ALA A 110 -17.90 13.55 -11.86
CA ALA A 110 -16.58 12.99 -12.11
C ALA A 110 -16.74 11.60 -12.73
N VAL A 111 -15.76 11.21 -13.53
CA VAL A 111 -15.73 9.90 -14.19
C VAL A 111 -15.15 8.87 -13.23
N PHE A 112 -15.80 7.72 -13.16
CA PHE A 112 -15.26 6.50 -12.54
C PHE A 112 -15.65 5.31 -13.43
N GLU A 113 -14.66 4.74 -14.11
CA GLU A 113 -14.86 3.69 -15.11
C GLU A 113 -14.66 2.30 -14.51
N THR A 114 -15.76 1.54 -14.38
CA THR A 114 -15.75 0.15 -13.91
C THR A 114 -15.50 -0.85 -15.04
N ARG A 115 -14.42 -0.65 -15.80
CA ARG A 115 -14.06 -1.51 -16.95
C ARG A 115 -13.09 -2.62 -16.57
N ALA A 116 -13.26 -3.79 -17.19
CA ALA A 116 -12.45 -4.96 -16.86
C ALA A 116 -10.94 -4.73 -17.10
N ASP A 117 -10.56 -4.08 -18.20
CA ASP A 117 -9.16 -3.74 -18.49
C ASP A 117 -8.54 -2.81 -17.44
N ALA A 118 -9.30 -1.82 -16.96
CA ALA A 118 -8.86 -0.91 -15.91
C ALA A 118 -8.63 -1.67 -14.59
N LEU A 119 -9.52 -2.61 -14.23
CA LEU A 119 -9.32 -3.48 -13.07
C LEU A 119 -8.06 -4.33 -13.22
N ALA A 120 -7.91 -5.03 -14.36
CA ALA A 120 -6.77 -5.91 -14.59
C ALA A 120 -5.43 -5.16 -14.46
N LEU A 121 -5.34 -3.97 -15.06
CA LEU A 121 -4.13 -3.15 -14.98
C LEU A 121 -3.88 -2.63 -13.56
N THR A 122 -4.91 -2.16 -12.86
CA THR A 122 -4.78 -1.70 -11.46
C THR A 122 -4.28 -2.83 -10.56
N VAL A 123 -4.85 -4.03 -10.70
CA VAL A 123 -4.50 -5.20 -9.90
C VAL A 123 -3.07 -5.69 -10.20
N GLU A 124 -2.66 -5.70 -11.47
CA GLU A 124 -1.28 -6.03 -11.88
C GLU A 124 -0.26 -5.04 -11.30
N ARG A 125 -0.58 -3.74 -11.28
CA ARG A 125 0.29 -2.71 -10.69
C ARG A 125 0.43 -2.88 -9.18
N MET A 126 -0.67 -3.19 -8.49
CA MET A 126 -0.64 -3.50 -7.06
C MET A 126 0.15 -4.79 -6.78
N ALA A 127 -0.02 -5.83 -7.59
CA ALA A 127 0.75 -7.07 -7.49
C ALA A 127 2.25 -6.83 -7.69
N GLY A 128 2.63 -6.00 -8.66
CA GLY A 128 4.03 -5.62 -8.90
C GLY A 128 4.68 -4.89 -7.71
N GLU A 129 3.96 -3.96 -7.07
CA GLU A 129 4.45 -3.28 -5.87
C GLU A 129 4.64 -4.26 -4.70
N LEU A 130 3.68 -5.18 -4.47
CA LEU A 130 3.81 -6.26 -3.49
C LEU A 130 4.99 -7.19 -3.83
N GLY A 131 5.20 -7.50 -5.11
CA GLY A 131 6.30 -8.32 -5.60
C GLY A 131 7.66 -7.69 -5.33
N SER A 132 7.81 -6.39 -5.54
CA SER A 132 9.04 -5.66 -5.22
C SER A 132 9.40 -5.75 -3.73
N ARG A 133 8.39 -5.79 -2.85
CA ARG A 133 8.59 -5.93 -1.40
C ARG A 133 8.87 -7.37 -0.98
N ALA A 134 8.23 -8.33 -1.64
CA ALA A 134 8.54 -9.74 -1.43
C ALA A 134 9.98 -10.08 -1.84
N ALA A 135 10.51 -9.45 -2.90
CA ALA A 135 11.91 -9.61 -3.29
C ALA A 135 12.88 -9.10 -2.21
N ILE A 136 12.61 -7.94 -1.61
CA ILE A 136 13.42 -7.43 -0.48
C ILE A 136 13.41 -8.39 0.72
N VAL A 137 12.27 -9.05 0.99
CA VAL A 137 12.19 -10.09 2.01
C VAL A 137 13.04 -11.29 1.65
N ASP A 138 12.95 -11.79 0.42
CA ASP A 138 13.73 -12.94 -0.04
C ASP A 138 15.23 -12.65 0.02
N ASP A 139 15.66 -11.48 -0.48
CA ASP A 139 17.06 -11.06 -0.47
C ASP A 139 17.59 -11.00 0.98
N HIS A 140 16.87 -10.32 1.89
CA HIS A 140 17.27 -10.21 3.30
C HIS A 140 17.26 -11.53 4.06
N VAL A 141 16.31 -12.43 3.77
CA VAL A 141 16.24 -13.76 4.40
C VAL A 141 17.32 -14.71 3.84
N SER A 142 17.78 -14.47 2.61
CA SER A 142 18.83 -15.26 1.97
C SER A 142 20.25 -14.91 2.45
N GLU A 143 20.44 -13.70 2.98
CA GLU A 143 21.67 -13.29 3.63
C GLU A 143 21.74 -13.93 5.03
N ASP A 144 22.91 -14.50 5.39
CA ASP A 144 23.16 -15.05 6.73
C ASP A 144 23.19 -13.90 7.76
N GLY A 145 22.01 -13.53 8.25
CA GLY A 145 21.80 -12.45 9.22
C GLY A 145 21.67 -12.92 10.67
N PHE A 146 21.69 -11.98 11.60
CA PHE A 146 21.35 -12.23 13.00
C PHE A 146 19.85 -12.54 13.14
N ILE A 147 19.50 -13.44 14.07
CA ILE A 147 18.10 -13.87 14.29
C ILE A 147 17.19 -12.71 14.71
N ILE A 148 17.76 -11.72 15.40
CA ILE A 148 17.10 -10.46 15.77
C ILE A 148 17.99 -9.35 15.23
N ASP A 149 17.44 -8.53 14.34
CA ASP A 149 18.11 -7.36 13.80
C ASP A 149 17.08 -6.26 13.48
N PHE A 150 17.51 -5.00 13.52
CA PHE A 150 16.65 -3.85 13.30
C PHE A 150 16.13 -3.76 11.86
N VAL A 151 16.86 -4.30 10.87
CA VAL A 151 16.46 -4.29 9.46
C VAL A 151 15.28 -5.25 9.23
N SER A 152 15.30 -6.42 9.87
CA SER A 152 14.20 -7.37 9.88
C SER A 152 12.92 -6.74 10.45
N ASP A 153 13.06 -5.98 11.55
CA ASP A 153 11.95 -5.23 12.16
C ASP A 153 11.39 -4.18 11.19
N ASP A 154 12.25 -3.35 10.60
CA ASP A 154 11.89 -2.34 9.61
C ASP A 154 11.14 -2.93 8.41
N ILE A 155 11.69 -3.99 7.79
CA ILE A 155 11.10 -4.68 6.64
C ILE A 155 9.72 -5.22 7.03
N PHE A 156 9.62 -5.88 8.19
CA PHE A 156 8.39 -6.50 8.67
C PHE A 156 7.27 -5.47 8.85
N TYR A 157 7.53 -4.36 9.54
CA TYR A 157 6.51 -3.35 9.80
C TYR A 157 6.13 -2.56 8.55
N PHE A 158 7.09 -2.25 7.67
CA PHE A 158 6.79 -1.65 6.37
C PHE A 158 5.85 -2.54 5.56
N ASN A 159 6.20 -3.80 5.40
CA ASN A 159 5.39 -4.75 4.64
C ASN A 159 4.00 -4.96 5.27
N LYS A 160 3.92 -4.97 6.60
CA LYS A 160 2.66 -5.05 7.34
C LYS A 160 1.74 -3.88 7.03
N GLY A 161 2.26 -2.65 7.02
CA GLY A 161 1.51 -1.44 6.67
C GLY A 161 1.05 -1.45 5.21
N MET A 162 1.93 -1.87 4.31
CA MET A 162 1.65 -1.94 2.88
C MET A 162 0.57 -3.00 2.58
N ALA A 163 0.65 -4.18 3.22
CA ALA A 163 -0.37 -5.22 3.14
C ALA A 163 -1.72 -4.77 3.71
N TYR A 164 -1.72 -4.03 4.82
CA TYR A 164 -2.94 -3.51 5.45
C TYR A 164 -3.68 -2.53 4.52
N ALA A 165 -2.98 -1.54 3.98
CA ALA A 165 -3.56 -0.61 3.01
C ALA A 165 -4.05 -1.33 1.76
N SER A 166 -3.23 -2.23 1.20
CA SER A 166 -3.59 -2.98 -0.01
C SER A 166 -4.84 -3.82 0.21
N TYR A 167 -4.99 -4.45 1.38
CA TYR A 167 -6.21 -5.18 1.75
C TYR A 167 -7.45 -4.26 1.73
N LEU A 168 -7.37 -3.09 2.35
CA LEU A 168 -8.50 -2.15 2.39
C LEU A 168 -8.85 -1.64 1.00
N LEU A 169 -7.84 -1.22 0.22
CA LEU A 169 -8.01 -0.69 -1.12
C LEU A 169 -8.62 -1.73 -2.06
N LEU A 170 -8.10 -2.96 -2.08
CA LEU A 170 -8.67 -4.04 -2.88
C LEU A 170 -10.05 -4.48 -2.37
N ARG A 171 -10.31 -4.43 -1.05
CA ARG A 171 -11.64 -4.76 -0.54
C ARG A 171 -12.70 -3.79 -1.08
N GLU A 172 -12.42 -2.49 -1.06
CA GLU A 172 -13.34 -1.48 -1.58
C GLU A 172 -13.40 -1.49 -3.11
N LEU A 173 -12.25 -1.59 -3.80
CA LEU A 173 -12.20 -1.73 -5.25
C LEU A 173 -13.02 -2.94 -5.73
N GLY A 174 -12.97 -4.05 -4.98
CA GLY A 174 -13.75 -5.25 -5.31
C GLY A 174 -15.26 -5.05 -5.19
N ARG A 175 -15.73 -4.08 -4.40
CA ARG A 175 -17.15 -3.69 -4.36
C ARG A 175 -17.50 -2.84 -5.57
N ASP A 176 -16.65 -1.88 -5.91
CA ASP A 176 -16.84 -1.03 -7.08
C ASP A 176 -16.83 -1.83 -8.40
N PHE A 177 -16.09 -2.94 -8.44
CA PHE A 177 -15.96 -3.85 -9.58
C PHE A 177 -16.69 -5.19 -9.39
N GLU A 178 -17.68 -5.27 -8.50
CA GLU A 178 -18.36 -6.53 -8.17
C GLU A 178 -18.93 -7.23 -9.42
N ASP A 179 -19.56 -6.47 -10.32
CA ASP A 179 -20.14 -7.01 -11.55
C ASP A 179 -19.09 -7.66 -12.47
N VAL A 180 -17.94 -7.00 -12.65
CA VAL A 180 -16.82 -7.54 -13.45
C VAL A 180 -16.28 -8.81 -12.82
N ILE A 181 -16.02 -8.78 -11.50
CA ILE A 181 -15.47 -9.92 -10.77
C ILE A 181 -16.42 -11.13 -10.81
N ARG A 182 -17.73 -10.90 -10.68
CA ARG A 182 -18.74 -11.96 -10.76
C ARG A 182 -18.89 -12.52 -12.16
N ALA A 183 -18.99 -11.66 -13.17
CA ALA A 183 -19.15 -12.07 -14.57
C ALA A 183 -17.97 -12.93 -15.05
N GLN A 184 -16.77 -12.66 -14.57
CA GLN A 184 -15.54 -13.40 -14.91
C GLN A 184 -15.31 -14.64 -14.03
N GLY A 185 -16.21 -14.96 -13.07
CA GLY A 185 -16.05 -16.10 -12.16
C GLY A 185 -14.91 -15.95 -11.14
N LEU A 186 -14.41 -14.74 -10.91
CA LEU A 186 -13.21 -14.44 -10.13
C LEU A 186 -13.47 -14.24 -8.62
N THR A 187 -14.73 -14.32 -8.18
CA THR A 187 -15.11 -14.04 -6.79
C THR A 187 -14.27 -14.82 -5.77
N ARG A 188 -14.04 -16.13 -5.99
CA ARG A 188 -13.26 -16.95 -5.05
C ARG A 188 -11.79 -16.53 -5.02
N VAL A 189 -11.18 -16.31 -6.18
CA VAL A 189 -9.76 -15.91 -6.29
C VAL A 189 -9.54 -14.54 -5.64
N TRP A 190 -10.46 -13.61 -5.86
CA TRP A 190 -10.44 -12.28 -5.22
C TRP A 190 -10.45 -12.38 -3.70
N GLN A 191 -11.39 -13.15 -3.14
CA GLN A 191 -11.50 -13.32 -1.68
C GLN A 191 -10.25 -13.99 -1.08
N GLN A 192 -9.64 -14.94 -1.79
CA GLN A 192 -8.39 -15.56 -1.37
C GLN A 192 -7.24 -14.55 -1.35
N GLY A 193 -7.16 -13.65 -2.34
CA GLY A 193 -6.17 -12.56 -2.37
C GLY A 193 -6.34 -11.60 -1.19
N LEU A 194 -7.58 -11.18 -0.91
CA LEU A 194 -7.90 -10.35 0.26
C LEU A 194 -7.50 -11.03 1.57
N GLU A 195 -7.81 -12.32 1.72
CA GLU A 195 -7.46 -13.09 2.91
C GLU A 195 -5.94 -13.20 3.10
N SER A 196 -5.18 -13.39 2.02
CA SER A 196 -3.71 -13.39 2.06
C SER A 196 -3.15 -12.05 2.59
N LEU A 197 -3.63 -10.92 2.08
CA LEU A 197 -3.21 -9.59 2.55
C LEU A 197 -3.64 -9.34 4.01
N ARG A 198 -4.83 -9.81 4.39
CA ARG A 198 -5.30 -9.74 5.78
C ARG A 198 -4.36 -10.51 6.72
N LEU A 199 -3.96 -11.73 6.36
CA LEU A 199 -3.04 -12.53 7.16
C LEU A 199 -1.65 -11.91 7.23
N ALA A 200 -1.14 -11.33 6.15
CA ALA A 200 0.14 -10.62 6.14
C ALA A 200 0.14 -9.37 7.05
N SER A 201 -0.99 -8.67 7.13
CA SER A 201 -1.11 -7.43 7.92
C SER A 201 -1.43 -7.62 9.41
N GLN A 202 -1.93 -8.79 9.81
CA GLN A 202 -2.41 -9.02 11.19
C GLN A 202 -1.38 -9.67 12.12
N GLN A 203 -0.20 -10.03 11.62
CA GLN A 203 0.86 -10.61 12.44
C GLN A 203 1.32 -9.63 13.53
N LYS A 204 1.39 -10.07 14.79
CA LYS A 204 1.76 -9.24 15.96
C LYS A 204 2.80 -9.98 16.82
N PRO A 205 4.04 -10.14 16.34
CA PRO A 205 5.10 -10.70 17.16
C PRO A 205 5.45 -9.76 18.31
N LEU A 206 5.89 -10.32 19.44
CA LEU A 206 6.50 -9.54 20.52
C LEU A 206 7.89 -9.04 20.12
N VAL A 207 8.63 -9.86 19.36
CA VAL A 207 9.93 -9.57 18.76
C VAL A 207 9.93 -10.16 17.36
N VAL A 208 10.34 -9.38 16.36
CA VAL A 208 10.51 -9.90 15.00
C VAL A 208 11.75 -10.79 14.96
N LEU A 209 11.50 -12.07 14.69
CA LEU A 209 12.55 -13.08 14.52
C LEU A 209 12.70 -13.41 13.04
N ASN A 210 13.94 -13.35 12.54
CA ASN A 210 14.37 -13.78 11.22
C ASN A 210 15.37 -14.93 11.35
N SER A 211 14.90 -16.10 11.79
CA SER A 211 15.81 -17.24 11.86
C SER A 211 16.22 -17.67 10.45
N SER A 212 17.51 -17.57 10.14
CA SER A 212 18.10 -18.19 8.94
C SER A 212 18.13 -19.70 9.12
N GLY A 213 17.65 -20.45 8.12
CA GLY A 213 17.73 -21.90 8.06
C GLY A 213 16.41 -22.67 8.18
N ALA A 214 16.15 -23.53 7.19
CA ALA A 214 14.99 -24.42 7.12
C ALA A 214 14.88 -25.42 8.29
N ASN A 215 15.97 -25.62 9.04
CA ASN A 215 16.06 -26.56 10.16
C ASN A 215 16.09 -25.84 11.53
N SER A 216 15.82 -24.53 11.57
CA SER A 216 15.75 -23.81 12.84
C SER A 216 14.47 -24.13 13.61
N PHE A 217 14.57 -24.19 14.93
CA PHE A 217 13.41 -24.31 15.83
C PHE A 217 12.77 -22.96 16.17
N LEU A 218 13.37 -21.85 15.72
CA LEU A 218 12.90 -20.49 15.96
C LEU A 218 12.01 -20.01 14.79
N ALA A 219 11.09 -19.09 15.09
CA ALA A 219 10.21 -18.53 14.07
C ALA A 219 10.98 -17.69 13.05
N ASN A 220 10.48 -17.66 11.80
CA ASN A 220 10.87 -16.69 10.79
C ASN A 220 9.61 -15.92 10.34
N HIS A 221 9.41 -14.74 10.93
CA HIS A 221 8.23 -13.90 10.69
C HIS A 221 8.26 -13.28 9.29
N LEU A 222 9.43 -12.91 8.79
CA LEU A 222 9.60 -12.38 7.44
C LEU A 222 9.21 -13.43 6.40
N HIS A 223 9.63 -14.70 6.58
CA HIS A 223 9.28 -15.78 5.67
C HIS A 223 7.77 -16.05 5.66
N LEU A 224 7.12 -16.07 6.83
CA LEU A 224 5.67 -16.24 6.93
C LEU A 224 4.92 -15.07 6.28
N GLN A 225 5.35 -13.83 6.54
CA GLN A 225 4.77 -12.64 5.91
C GLN A 225 4.98 -12.66 4.38
N GLY A 226 6.19 -12.96 3.93
CA GLY A 226 6.56 -13.11 2.52
C GLY A 226 5.75 -14.19 1.81
N PHE A 227 5.49 -15.33 2.47
CA PHE A 227 4.59 -16.37 1.96
C PHE A 227 3.19 -15.81 1.68
N TYR A 228 2.59 -15.07 2.63
CA TYR A 228 1.26 -14.49 2.40
C TYR A 228 1.26 -13.40 1.33
N LEU A 229 2.32 -12.59 1.23
CA LEU A 229 2.49 -11.62 0.15
C LEU A 229 2.56 -12.31 -1.22
N LYS A 230 3.41 -13.33 -1.37
CA LYS A 230 3.52 -14.16 -2.58
C LYS A 230 2.20 -14.81 -2.94
N ARG A 231 1.47 -15.32 -1.95
CA ARG A 231 0.14 -15.89 -2.16
C ARG A 231 -0.79 -14.82 -2.75
N ALA A 232 -0.88 -13.64 -2.13
CA ALA A 232 -1.69 -12.52 -2.62
C ALA A 232 -1.33 -12.15 -4.07
N ILE A 233 -0.03 -11.99 -4.38
CA ILE A 233 0.46 -11.68 -5.73
C ILE A 233 -0.07 -12.69 -6.75
N LEU A 234 0.05 -13.99 -6.47
CA LEU A 234 -0.46 -15.04 -7.36
C LEU A 234 -1.97 -14.94 -7.59
N GLN A 235 -2.77 -14.60 -6.56
CA GLN A 235 -4.20 -14.39 -6.73
C GLN A 235 -4.52 -13.15 -7.59
N LEU A 236 -3.78 -12.06 -7.40
CA LEU A 236 -3.97 -10.81 -8.15
C LEU A 236 -3.55 -10.98 -9.62
N ASP A 237 -2.43 -11.65 -9.88
CA ASP A 237 -1.96 -11.97 -11.22
C ASP A 237 -2.94 -12.90 -11.96
N GLU A 238 -3.55 -13.86 -11.25
CA GLU A 238 -4.59 -14.71 -11.81
C GLU A 238 -5.82 -13.88 -12.24
N VAL A 239 -6.28 -12.96 -11.40
CA VAL A 239 -7.38 -12.04 -11.71
C VAL A 239 -7.08 -11.24 -12.98
N ALA A 240 -5.91 -10.61 -13.04
CA ALA A 240 -5.51 -9.82 -14.21
C ALA A 240 -5.40 -10.69 -15.48
N ARG A 241 -4.83 -11.89 -15.36
CA ARG A 241 -4.67 -12.82 -16.49
C ARG A 241 -6.00 -13.30 -17.05
N VAL A 242 -6.93 -13.72 -16.19
CA VAL A 242 -8.27 -14.18 -16.61
C VAL A 242 -9.04 -13.05 -17.29
N ILE A 243 -9.00 -11.84 -16.74
CA ILE A 243 -9.68 -10.69 -17.35
C ILE A 243 -9.13 -10.38 -18.75
N ARG A 244 -7.81 -10.50 -18.97
CA ARG A 244 -7.19 -10.23 -20.28
C ARG A 244 -7.41 -11.33 -21.31
N ALA A 245 -7.70 -12.55 -20.87
CA ALA A 245 -7.91 -13.69 -21.76
C ALA A 245 -9.32 -13.72 -22.36
N ASN A 246 -10.28 -13.02 -21.73
CA ASN A 246 -11.68 -12.95 -22.11
C ASN A 246 -12.01 -11.62 -22.80
#